data_AF-A0A8C7PS12-F1
#
_entry.id   AF-A0A8C7PS12-F1
#
_cell.length_a   1.000
_cell.length_b   1.000
_cell.length_c   1.000
_cell.angle_alpha   90.00
_cell.angle_beta   90.00
_cell.angle_gamma   90.00
#
_symmetry.space_group_name_H-M   'P 1'
#
loop_
_entity.id
_entity.type
_entity.pdbx_description
1 polymer ?
#
loop_
_entity_poly.entity_id
_entity_poly.type
_entity_poly.pdbx_seq_one_letter_code
_entity_poly.pdbx_strand_id
1 'polypeptide(L)'
;MIQRIALFYSNHIKNYLFPNDEGSDEGNKNLHYKKIRLAGQDIQNTELPLEKRVLAVHNIGLLGYTGGYAAATCAAEYMPAMADFLKQHSLSDDQRISVSCIKCQAKNVSDNLVRNLHLQELMDPTCPLSLSTKAKMWSCYLLNILCCNNIPVIRTLVGSQSLRLTLEALEGQDWYGWPKNYARELLCILFHRSPEAYVQSALKQHYNEHFSNIG
;
A
#
# COMPACT_ATOMS: atom_id res chain seq x y z
N MET A 1 -16.47 10.17 29.45
CA MET A 1 -17.05 10.41 28.11
C MET A 1 -16.62 9.34 27.10
N ILE A 2 -15.31 9.09 26.92
CA ILE A 2 -14.76 8.08 25.99
C ILE A 2 -15.28 6.65 26.27
N GLN A 3 -15.40 6.24 27.53
CA GLN A 3 -15.93 4.91 27.88
C GLN A 3 -17.38 4.69 27.44
N ARG A 4 -18.24 5.72 27.52
CA ARG A 4 -19.64 5.63 27.08
C ARG A 4 -19.73 5.48 25.57
N ILE A 5 -18.86 6.16 24.82
CA ILE A 5 -18.75 6.03 23.36
C ILE A 5 -18.22 4.65 22.98
N ALA A 6 -17.21 4.14 23.68
CA ALA A 6 -16.67 2.79 23.44
C ALA A 6 -17.71 1.69 23.73
N LEU A 7 -18.48 1.83 24.81
CA LEU A 7 -19.60 0.95 25.13
C LEU A 7 -20.71 1.04 24.08
N PHE A 8 -21.09 2.26 23.67
CA PHE A 8 -22.11 2.46 22.65
C PHE A 8 -21.70 1.85 21.30
N TYR A 9 -20.46 2.08 20.88
CA TYR A 9 -19.89 1.48 19.69
C TYR A 9 -19.91 -0.05 19.78
N SER A 10 -19.41 -0.62 20.89
CA SER A 10 -19.32 -2.08 21.06
C SER A 10 -20.68 -2.76 21.10
N ASN A 11 -21.66 -2.13 21.74
CA ASN A 11 -22.99 -2.71 21.96
C ASN A 11 -23.95 -2.51 20.78
N HIS A 12 -23.86 -1.37 20.09
CA HIS A 12 -24.89 -0.95 19.14
C HIS A 12 -24.40 -0.76 17.71
N ILE A 13 -23.10 -0.62 17.47
CA ILE A 13 -22.56 -0.34 16.14
C ILE A 13 -21.71 -1.51 15.63
N LYS A 14 -20.85 -2.05 16.50
CA LYS A 14 -19.84 -3.05 16.14
C LYS A 14 -20.46 -4.27 15.48
N ASN A 15 -21.52 -4.85 16.05
CA ASN A 15 -22.13 -6.07 15.51
C ASN A 15 -22.94 -5.83 14.22
N TYR A 16 -23.36 -4.60 13.94
CA TYR A 16 -24.04 -4.27 12.67
C TYR A 16 -23.03 -4.04 11.54
N LEU A 17 -21.89 -3.43 11.84
CA LEU A 17 -20.83 -3.20 10.86
C LEU A 17 -19.89 -4.40 10.68
N PHE A 18 -19.71 -5.18 11.75
CA PHE A 18 -18.82 -6.33 11.87
C PHE A 18 -19.54 -7.45 12.65
N PRO A 19 -20.56 -8.10 12.06
CA PRO A 19 -21.24 -9.21 12.71
C PRO A 19 -20.24 -10.30 13.12
N ASN A 20 -20.37 -10.82 14.34
CA ASN A 20 -19.60 -11.98 14.78
C ASN A 20 -20.07 -13.18 13.96
N ASP A 21 -19.14 -13.76 13.21
CA ASP A 21 -19.36 -14.67 12.08
C ASP A 21 -19.75 -16.10 12.50
N GLU A 22 -20.57 -16.26 13.54
CA GLU A 22 -21.03 -17.58 14.00
C GLU A 22 -22.46 -17.94 13.58
N GLY A 23 -23.12 -17.13 12.73
CA GLY A 23 -24.54 -17.32 12.49
C GLY A 23 -25.14 -16.83 11.18
N SER A 24 -24.37 -16.66 10.10
CA SER A 24 -24.96 -16.33 8.79
C SER A 24 -24.48 -17.23 7.66
N ASP A 25 -25.32 -18.21 7.38
CA ASP A 25 -25.60 -18.82 6.07
C ASP A 25 -24.65 -19.94 5.59
N GLU A 26 -24.95 -21.17 6.04
CA GLU A 26 -24.30 -22.42 5.65
C GLU A 26 -24.47 -22.81 4.16
N GLY A 27 -25.12 -22.00 3.33
CA GLY A 27 -25.20 -22.20 1.87
C GLY A 27 -24.18 -21.42 1.03
N ASN A 28 -23.55 -20.38 1.60
CA ASN A 28 -22.79 -19.39 0.83
C ASN A 28 -21.50 -18.94 1.54
N LYS A 29 -20.79 -19.88 2.18
CA LYS A 29 -19.47 -19.67 2.81
C LYS A 29 -18.57 -18.86 1.86
N ASN A 30 -18.39 -17.59 2.22
CA ASN A 30 -17.73 -16.50 1.53
C ASN A 30 -16.80 -16.96 0.38
N LEU A 31 -17.29 -16.92 -0.87
CA LEU A 31 -16.54 -17.36 -2.05
C LEU A 31 -15.16 -16.69 -2.15
N HIS A 32 -15.02 -15.45 -1.69
CA HIS A 32 -13.73 -14.76 -1.62
C HIS A 32 -12.79 -15.44 -0.63
N TYR A 33 -13.25 -15.81 0.56
CA TYR A 33 -12.46 -16.51 1.56
C TYR A 33 -11.89 -17.84 1.02
N LYS A 34 -12.72 -18.67 0.38
CA LYS A 34 -12.26 -19.93 -0.22
C LYS A 34 -11.22 -19.68 -1.32
N LYS A 35 -11.46 -18.71 -2.19
CA LYS A 35 -10.53 -18.35 -3.27
C LYS A 35 -9.20 -17.78 -2.76
N ILE A 36 -9.24 -16.97 -1.69
CA ILE A 36 -8.04 -16.44 -1.03
C ILE A 36 -7.21 -17.59 -0.47
N ARG A 37 -7.83 -18.56 0.21
CA ARG A 37 -7.10 -19.71 0.77
C ARG A 37 -6.46 -20.60 -0.30
N LEU A 38 -7.17 -20.83 -1.41
CA LEU A 38 -6.61 -21.58 -2.54
C LEU A 38 -5.42 -20.85 -3.16
N ALA A 39 -5.55 -19.55 -3.44
CA ALA A 39 -4.43 -18.74 -3.91
C ALA A 39 -3.28 -18.68 -2.90
N GLY A 40 -3.59 -18.72 -1.61
CA GLY A 40 -2.60 -18.81 -0.53
C GLY A 40 -1.72 -20.06 -0.59
N GLN A 41 -2.31 -21.20 -0.97
CA GLN A 41 -1.57 -22.45 -1.20
C GLN A 41 -0.64 -22.31 -2.41
N ASP A 42 -1.10 -21.66 -3.48
CA ASP A 42 -0.30 -21.44 -4.69
C ASP A 42 0.94 -20.56 -4.42
N ILE A 43 0.83 -19.52 -3.58
CA ILE A 43 1.97 -18.66 -3.23
C ILE A 43 3.10 -19.47 -2.57
N GLN A 44 2.73 -20.40 -1.69
CA GLN A 44 3.65 -21.23 -0.91
C GLN A 44 4.20 -22.42 -1.70
N ASN A 45 3.56 -22.80 -2.81
CA ASN A 45 3.99 -23.94 -3.62
C ASN A 45 5.19 -23.56 -4.51
N THR A 46 6.39 -23.99 -4.12
CA THR A 46 7.64 -23.75 -4.87
C THR A 46 7.76 -24.56 -6.16
N GLU A 47 6.90 -25.57 -6.37
CA GLU A 47 6.83 -26.33 -7.63
C GLU A 47 6.11 -25.55 -8.74
N LEU A 48 5.33 -24.51 -8.38
CA LEU A 48 4.65 -23.68 -9.36
C LEU A 48 5.62 -22.64 -9.97
N PRO A 49 5.47 -22.34 -11.29
CA PRO A 49 6.17 -21.23 -11.92
C PRO A 49 5.94 -19.90 -11.20
N LEU A 50 6.97 -19.06 -11.15
CA LEU A 50 6.93 -17.74 -10.48
C LEU A 50 5.73 -16.90 -10.90
N GLU A 51 5.40 -16.89 -12.19
CA GLU A 51 4.26 -16.17 -12.77
C GLU A 51 2.91 -16.61 -12.16
N LYS A 52 2.71 -17.91 -11.94
CA LYS A 52 1.49 -18.42 -11.30
C LYS A 52 1.41 -17.99 -9.85
N ARG A 53 2.53 -17.98 -9.15
CA ARG A 53 2.60 -17.56 -7.75
C ARG A 53 2.38 -16.04 -7.61
N VAL A 54 2.92 -15.24 -8.52
CA VAL A 54 2.64 -13.79 -8.63
C VAL A 54 1.16 -13.53 -8.92
N LEU A 55 0.55 -14.29 -9.84
CA LEU A 55 -0.87 -14.19 -10.12
C LEU A 55 -1.72 -14.55 -8.88
N ALA A 56 -1.30 -15.54 -8.10
CA ALA A 56 -1.94 -15.88 -6.85
C ALA A 56 -1.87 -14.72 -5.84
N VAL A 57 -0.71 -14.07 -5.67
CA VAL A 57 -0.57 -12.86 -4.85
C VAL A 57 -1.54 -11.77 -5.30
N HIS A 58 -1.57 -11.48 -6.61
CA HIS A 58 -2.47 -10.49 -7.18
C HIS A 58 -3.95 -10.79 -6.87
N ASN A 59 -4.35 -12.05 -7.04
CA ASN A 59 -5.71 -12.50 -6.78
C ASN A 59 -6.09 -12.34 -5.30
N ILE A 60 -5.21 -12.67 -4.35
CA ILE A 60 -5.49 -12.44 -2.94
C ILE A 60 -5.71 -10.95 -2.66
N GLY A 61 -4.86 -10.08 -3.21
CA GLY A 61 -5.02 -8.63 -3.07
C GLY A 61 -6.35 -8.11 -3.60
N LEU A 62 -6.73 -8.56 -4.80
CA LEU A 62 -8.00 -8.18 -5.44
C LEU A 62 -9.22 -8.70 -4.67
N LEU A 63 -9.19 -9.97 -4.24
CA LEU A 63 -10.27 -10.60 -3.49
C LEU A 63 -10.40 -9.99 -2.09
N GLY A 64 -9.30 -9.64 -1.44
CA GLY A 64 -9.30 -8.94 -0.16
C GLY A 64 -9.90 -7.53 -0.28
N TYR A 65 -9.62 -6.82 -1.37
CA TYR A 65 -10.20 -5.51 -1.64
C TYR A 65 -11.70 -5.56 -1.93
N THR A 66 -12.13 -6.52 -2.76
CA THR A 66 -13.51 -6.61 -3.26
C THR A 66 -14.46 -7.38 -2.34
N GLY A 67 -13.93 -8.28 -1.51
CA GLY A 67 -14.72 -9.18 -0.66
C GLY A 67 -15.09 -8.63 0.72
N GLY A 68 -14.90 -7.33 0.97
CA GLY A 68 -15.23 -6.67 2.24
C GLY A 68 -14.31 -7.07 3.41
N TYR A 69 -14.73 -6.74 4.64
CA TYR A 69 -13.90 -6.85 5.84
C TYR A 69 -13.38 -8.27 6.13
N ALA A 70 -14.24 -9.28 6.01
CA ALA A 70 -13.87 -10.67 6.28
C ALA A 70 -12.84 -11.20 5.26
N ALA A 71 -13.01 -10.90 3.97
CA ALA A 71 -12.04 -11.27 2.95
C ALA A 71 -10.73 -10.49 3.10
N ALA A 72 -10.79 -9.20 3.43
CA ALA A 72 -9.61 -8.40 3.72
C ALA A 72 -8.80 -8.96 4.91
N THR A 73 -9.50 -9.41 5.95
CA THR A 73 -8.88 -10.03 7.13
C THR A 73 -8.19 -11.35 6.77
N CYS A 74 -8.85 -12.20 5.97
CA CYS A 74 -8.24 -13.43 5.47
C CYS A 74 -7.03 -13.16 4.55
N ALA A 75 -7.13 -12.17 3.66
CA ALA A 75 -6.03 -11.76 2.79
C ALA A 75 -4.81 -11.25 3.58
N ALA A 76 -5.06 -10.60 4.72
CA ALA A 76 -3.99 -10.06 5.58
C ALA A 76 -3.06 -11.16 6.13
N GLU A 77 -3.53 -12.40 6.28
CA GLU A 77 -2.70 -13.55 6.70
C GLU A 77 -1.55 -13.83 5.72
N TYR A 78 -1.74 -13.49 4.44
CA TYR A 78 -0.76 -13.73 3.39
C TYR A 78 0.18 -12.54 3.13
N MET A 79 -0.05 -11.39 3.76
CA MET A 79 0.76 -10.19 3.54
C MET A 79 2.26 -10.38 3.76
N PRO A 80 2.75 -11.16 4.76
CA PRO A 80 4.18 -11.42 4.88
C PRO A 80 4.76 -12.12 3.63
N ALA A 81 4.06 -13.12 3.08
CA ALA A 81 4.51 -13.77 1.86
C ALA A 81 4.52 -12.80 0.67
N MET A 82 3.52 -11.92 0.57
CA MET A 82 3.48 -10.88 -0.47
C MET A 82 4.66 -9.90 -0.34
N ALA A 83 5.01 -9.53 0.89
CA ALA A 83 6.18 -8.70 1.18
C ALA A 83 7.48 -9.37 0.70
N ASP A 84 7.60 -10.68 0.88
CA ASP A 84 8.77 -11.43 0.44
C ASP A 84 8.85 -11.52 -1.09
N PHE A 85 7.72 -11.63 -1.79
CA PHE A 85 7.69 -11.51 -3.25
C PHE A 85 8.26 -10.18 -3.72
N LEU A 86 7.85 -9.06 -3.11
CA LEU A 86 8.37 -7.74 -3.46
C LEU A 86 9.89 -7.61 -3.31
N LYS A 87 10.57 -8.48 -2.56
CA LYS A 87 12.04 -8.46 -2.43
C LYS A 87 12.77 -9.29 -3.48
N GLN A 88 12.08 -10.19 -4.18
CA GLN A 88 12.73 -11.15 -5.08
C GLN A 88 13.32 -10.48 -6.32
N HIS A 89 14.64 -10.50 -6.48
CA HIS A 89 15.34 -9.95 -7.66
C HIS A 89 14.86 -10.52 -9.00
N SER A 90 14.28 -11.72 -9.01
CA SER A 90 13.74 -12.36 -10.21
C SER A 90 12.45 -11.74 -10.74
N LEU A 91 11.76 -10.89 -9.95
CA LEU A 91 10.53 -10.25 -10.43
C LEU A 91 10.82 -9.12 -11.40
N SER A 92 10.14 -9.16 -12.54
CA SER A 92 10.04 -8.01 -13.44
C SER A 92 9.25 -6.87 -12.79
N ASP A 93 9.40 -5.66 -13.33
CA ASP A 93 8.63 -4.51 -12.86
C ASP A 93 7.12 -4.71 -12.97
N ASP A 94 6.62 -5.34 -14.04
CA ASP A 94 5.20 -5.61 -14.18
C ASP A 94 4.69 -6.60 -13.13
N GLN A 95 5.50 -7.62 -12.78
CA GLN A 95 5.17 -8.54 -11.70
C GLN A 95 5.19 -7.84 -10.34
N ARG A 96 6.15 -6.95 -10.09
CA ARG A 96 6.21 -6.14 -8.87
C ARG A 96 5.01 -5.22 -8.77
N ILE A 97 4.63 -4.55 -9.86
CA ILE A 97 3.43 -3.72 -9.94
C ILE A 97 2.19 -4.57 -9.61
N SER A 98 2.08 -5.76 -10.20
CA SER A 98 0.96 -6.68 -9.92
C SER A 98 0.83 -7.03 -8.45
N VAL A 99 1.97 -7.22 -7.77
CA VAL A 99 2.03 -7.43 -6.31
C VAL A 99 1.76 -6.12 -5.55
N SER A 100 2.24 -4.96 -5.98
CA SER A 100 2.03 -3.67 -5.31
C SER A 100 0.61 -3.11 -5.45
N CYS A 101 -0.16 -3.57 -6.44
CA CYS A 101 -1.57 -3.19 -6.67
C CYS A 101 -2.55 -3.66 -5.56
N ILE A 102 -2.05 -4.24 -4.47
CA ILE A 102 -2.87 -4.73 -3.36
C ILE A 102 -3.58 -3.55 -2.68
N LYS A 103 -4.91 -3.64 -2.63
CA LYS A 103 -5.77 -2.72 -1.88
C LYS A 103 -6.34 -3.42 -0.65
N CYS A 104 -5.49 -3.87 0.26
CA CYS A 104 -5.97 -4.48 1.49
C CYS A 104 -6.34 -3.40 2.51
N GLN A 105 -7.46 -3.59 3.21
CA GLN A 105 -7.80 -2.75 4.36
C GLN A 105 -6.78 -3.03 5.47
N ALA A 106 -5.80 -2.13 5.62
CA ALA A 106 -4.64 -2.29 6.49
C ALA A 106 -4.93 -2.19 8.00
N LYS A 107 -6.18 -2.29 8.44
CA LYS A 107 -6.58 -2.00 9.83
C LYS A 107 -5.99 -3.00 10.84
N ASN A 108 -5.56 -4.17 10.38
CA ASN A 108 -4.91 -5.22 11.19
C ASN A 108 -3.52 -5.61 10.63
N VAL A 109 -2.82 -4.67 9.98
CA VAL A 109 -1.42 -4.90 9.63
C VAL A 109 -0.62 -5.00 10.92
N SER A 110 -0.26 -6.21 11.32
CA SER A 110 0.56 -6.46 12.51
C SER A 110 1.89 -5.72 12.41
N ASP A 111 2.44 -5.28 13.55
CA ASP A 111 3.76 -4.63 13.64
C ASP A 111 4.88 -5.43 12.95
N ASN A 112 4.71 -6.75 12.80
CA ASN A 112 5.65 -7.63 12.10
C ASN A 112 5.67 -7.39 10.59
N LEU A 113 4.55 -7.03 9.97
CA LEU A 113 4.53 -6.76 8.53
C LEU A 113 5.35 -5.51 8.19
N VAL A 114 5.26 -4.47 9.02
CA VAL A 114 6.00 -3.20 8.84
C VAL A 114 7.51 -3.42 8.85
N ARG A 115 8.00 -4.22 9.81
CA ARG A 115 9.42 -4.57 9.90
C ARG A 115 9.87 -5.48 8.76
N ASN A 116 9.01 -6.41 8.35
CA ASN A 116 9.36 -7.35 7.29
C ASN A 116 9.29 -6.71 5.91
N LEU A 117 8.47 -5.69 5.72
CA LEU A 117 8.19 -5.14 4.39
C LEU A 117 9.41 -4.47 3.76
N HIS A 118 10.34 -3.89 4.53
CA HIS A 118 11.50 -3.14 4.03
C HIS A 118 11.19 -2.29 2.78
N LEU A 119 9.95 -1.79 2.64
CA LEU A 119 9.50 -1.16 1.39
C LEU A 119 10.27 0.12 1.07
N GLN A 120 10.90 0.71 2.08
CA GLN A 120 11.87 1.78 1.90
C GLN A 120 13.05 1.36 1.00
N GLU A 121 13.46 0.09 1.00
CA GLU A 121 14.50 -0.45 0.11
C GLU A 121 14.04 -0.46 -1.34
N LEU A 122 12.75 -0.70 -1.64
CA LEU A 122 12.23 -0.55 -3.00
C LEU A 122 12.30 0.90 -3.49
N MET A 123 12.34 1.84 -2.55
CA MET A 123 12.43 3.26 -2.80
C MET A 123 13.85 3.79 -2.60
N ASP A 124 14.81 2.95 -2.23
CA ASP A 124 16.18 3.37 -2.02
C ASP A 124 16.87 3.50 -3.39
N PRO A 125 17.49 4.66 -3.72
CA PRO A 125 18.22 4.82 -4.97
C PRO A 125 19.44 3.89 -5.07
N THR A 126 19.94 3.38 -3.95
CA THR A 126 21.03 2.38 -3.91
C THR A 126 20.53 0.94 -4.04
N CYS A 127 19.21 0.74 -4.13
CA CYS A 127 18.63 -0.58 -4.27
C CYS A 127 19.07 -1.25 -5.57
N PRO A 128 19.59 -2.50 -5.52
CA PRO A 128 20.05 -3.22 -6.71
C PRO A 128 18.92 -3.54 -7.71
N LEU A 129 17.66 -3.33 -7.32
CA LEU A 129 16.49 -3.71 -8.11
C LEU A 129 16.21 -2.79 -9.31
N SER A 130 16.85 -1.62 -9.41
CA SER A 130 16.75 -0.68 -10.54
C SER A 130 15.31 -0.50 -11.08
N LEU A 131 14.35 -0.27 -10.18
CA LEU A 131 12.93 -0.19 -10.54
C LEU A 131 12.64 0.98 -11.51
N SER A 132 11.78 0.74 -12.50
CA SER A 132 11.22 1.80 -13.35
C SER A 132 10.44 2.83 -12.53
N THR A 133 10.28 4.02 -13.09
CA THR A 133 9.44 5.09 -12.52
C THR A 133 8.02 4.60 -12.20
N LYS A 134 7.44 3.78 -13.08
CA LYS A 134 6.09 3.21 -12.89
C LYS A 134 6.04 2.29 -11.67
N ALA A 135 7.01 1.39 -11.52
CA ALA A 135 7.09 0.51 -10.35
C ALA A 135 7.27 1.31 -9.05
N LYS A 136 8.11 2.35 -9.07
CA LYS A 136 8.27 3.28 -7.93
C LYS A 136 6.98 4.04 -7.58
N MET A 137 6.20 4.47 -8.58
CA MET A 137 4.89 5.10 -8.34
C MET A 137 3.90 4.14 -7.68
N TRP A 138 3.86 2.87 -8.08
CA TRP A 138 3.06 1.84 -7.41
C TRP A 138 3.54 1.55 -5.99
N SER A 139 4.85 1.58 -5.75
CA SER A 139 5.40 1.48 -4.39
C SER A 139 5.00 2.67 -3.51
N CYS A 140 4.97 3.90 -4.06
CA CYS A 140 4.43 5.07 -3.35
C CYS A 140 2.95 4.89 -2.99
N TYR A 141 2.13 4.37 -3.91
CA TYR A 141 0.73 4.09 -3.64
C TYR A 141 0.55 3.07 -2.51
N LEU A 142 1.30 1.96 -2.56
CA LEU A 142 1.30 0.94 -1.52
C LEU A 142 1.73 1.51 -0.17
N LEU A 143 2.82 2.28 -0.13
CA LEU A 143 3.29 2.95 1.08
C LEU A 143 2.25 3.92 1.64
N ASN A 144 1.54 4.66 0.78
CA ASN A 144 0.48 5.56 1.20
C ASN A 144 -0.67 4.80 1.88
N ILE A 145 -1.11 3.68 1.31
CA ILE A 145 -2.12 2.79 1.93
C ILE A 145 -1.62 2.26 3.27
N LEU A 146 -0.37 1.82 3.35
CA LEU A 146 0.19 1.26 4.58
C LEU A 146 0.35 2.31 5.68
N CYS A 147 0.66 3.55 5.34
CA CYS A 147 0.69 4.66 6.30
C CYS A 147 -0.71 5.02 6.83
N CYS A 148 -1.77 4.78 6.04
CA CYS A 148 -3.15 5.07 6.47
C CYS A 148 -3.51 4.23 7.71
N ASN A 149 -3.70 4.90 8.85
CA ASN A 149 -4.04 4.31 10.15
C ASN A 149 -2.96 3.38 10.75
N ASN A 150 -1.69 3.53 10.34
CA ASN A 150 -0.59 2.73 10.90
C ASN A 150 0.57 3.63 11.38
N ILE A 151 0.44 4.14 12.61
CA ILE A 151 1.47 4.98 13.26
C ILE A 151 2.84 4.26 13.32
N PRO A 152 2.92 2.95 13.64
CA PRO A 152 4.19 2.21 13.57
C PRO A 152 4.89 2.33 12.22
N VAL A 153 4.18 2.15 11.10
CA VAL A 153 4.75 2.34 9.73
C VAL A 153 5.32 3.74 9.58
N ILE A 154 4.54 4.77 9.92
CA ILE A 154 4.98 6.16 9.79
C ILE A 154 6.27 6.39 10.57
N ARG A 155 6.34 5.94 11.83
CA ARG A 155 7.53 6.10 12.68
C ARG A 155 8.78 5.42 12.11
N THR A 156 8.63 4.28 11.46
CA THR A 156 9.75 3.59 10.80
C THR A 156 10.24 4.36 9.58
N LEU A 157 9.35 4.96 8.79
CA LEU A 157 9.70 5.61 7.52
C LEU A 157 10.23 7.04 7.67
N VAL A 158 9.80 7.80 8.70
CA VAL A 158 10.18 9.22 8.93
C VAL A 158 11.70 9.41 9.06
N GLY A 159 12.45 8.40 9.49
CA GLY A 159 13.91 8.47 9.63
C GLY A 159 14.70 8.23 8.35
N SER A 160 14.06 7.83 7.24
CA SER A 160 14.76 7.42 6.03
C SER A 160 15.05 8.59 5.10
N GLN A 161 16.32 9.02 5.06
CA GLN A 161 16.77 10.06 4.13
C GLN A 161 16.74 9.60 2.67
N SER A 162 17.03 8.32 2.40
CA SER A 162 16.99 7.77 1.04
C SER A 162 15.55 7.77 0.49
N LEU A 163 14.58 7.38 1.31
CA LEU A 163 13.17 7.47 0.96
C LEU A 163 12.75 8.91 0.65
N ARG A 164 13.16 9.87 1.50
CA ARG A 164 12.84 11.29 1.27
C ARG A 164 13.33 11.77 -0.09
N LEU A 165 14.59 11.51 -0.43
CA LEU A 165 15.19 11.94 -1.70
C LEU A 165 14.47 11.33 -2.91
N THR A 166 14.12 10.04 -2.83
CA THR A 166 13.36 9.39 -3.91
C THR A 166 11.96 9.95 -4.04
N LEU A 167 11.28 10.25 -2.94
CA LEU A 167 9.97 10.88 -2.97
C LEU A 167 10.03 12.30 -3.55
N GLU A 168 11.04 13.10 -3.21
CA GLU A 168 11.26 14.43 -3.80
C GLU A 168 11.50 14.34 -5.32
N ALA A 169 12.27 13.35 -5.78
CA ALA A 169 12.50 13.10 -7.21
C ALA A 169 11.23 12.64 -7.95
N LEU A 170 10.43 11.77 -7.33
CA LEU A 170 9.17 11.27 -7.90
C LEU A 170 8.04 12.29 -7.87
N GLU A 171 8.05 13.21 -6.90
CA GLU A 171 7.06 14.29 -6.83
C GLU A 171 7.07 15.12 -8.12
N GLY A 172 8.25 15.41 -8.67
CA GLY A 172 8.42 16.18 -9.89
C GLY A 172 8.13 15.45 -11.20
N GLN A 173 7.78 14.16 -11.15
CA GLN A 173 7.43 13.37 -12.33
C GLN A 173 5.98 13.58 -12.76
N ASP A 174 5.63 13.14 -13.98
CA ASP A 174 4.24 13.13 -14.43
C ASP A 174 3.47 11.97 -13.79
N TRP A 175 2.38 12.30 -13.09
CA TRP A 175 1.45 11.35 -12.46
C TRP A 175 0.15 11.20 -13.26
N TYR A 176 0.16 11.51 -14.56
CA TYR A 176 -0.98 11.34 -15.44
C TYR A 176 -1.63 9.95 -15.29
N GLY A 177 -2.95 9.92 -15.13
CA GLY A 177 -3.73 8.69 -14.90
C GLY A 177 -3.81 8.23 -13.44
N TRP A 178 -3.07 8.85 -12.52
CA TRP A 178 -3.24 8.63 -11.08
C TRP A 178 -4.22 9.64 -10.48
N PRO A 179 -5.02 9.24 -9.46
CA PRO A 179 -5.94 10.18 -8.81
C PRO A 179 -5.23 11.27 -8.01
N LYS A 180 -3.98 11.02 -7.59
CA LYS A 180 -3.15 11.91 -6.78
C LYS A 180 -1.66 11.65 -7.05
N ASN A 181 -0.83 12.64 -6.75
CA ASN A 181 0.62 12.46 -6.62
C ASN A 181 0.92 11.85 -5.24
N TYR A 182 1.07 10.54 -5.18
CA TYR A 182 1.26 9.82 -3.92
C TYR A 182 2.64 10.06 -3.29
N ALA A 183 3.65 10.46 -4.09
CA ALA A 183 4.93 10.88 -3.54
C ALA A 183 4.78 12.16 -2.71
N ARG A 184 4.01 13.15 -3.19
CA ARG A 184 3.67 14.35 -2.42
C ARG A 184 2.92 14.03 -1.13
N GLU A 185 1.87 13.21 -1.21
CA GLU A 185 1.08 12.84 -0.03
C GLU A 185 1.97 12.20 1.05
N LEU A 186 2.91 11.34 0.65
CA LEU A 186 3.89 10.75 1.57
C LEU A 186 4.88 11.78 2.12
N LEU A 187 5.35 12.75 1.33
CA LEU A 187 6.20 13.84 1.83
C LEU A 187 5.52 14.68 2.91
N CYS A 188 4.22 14.95 2.73
CA CYS A 188 3.42 15.66 3.72
C CYS A 188 3.26 14.84 5.01
N ILE A 189 2.92 13.55 4.89
CA ILE A 189 2.66 12.66 6.04
C ILE A 189 3.94 12.34 6.83
N LEU A 190 5.04 12.04 6.13
CA LEU A 190 6.26 11.51 6.74
C LEU A 190 7.26 12.62 7.12
N PHE A 191 7.31 13.71 6.36
CA PHE A 191 8.37 14.72 6.50
C PHE A 191 7.82 16.13 6.78
N HIS A 192 6.54 16.24 7.13
CA HIS A 192 5.89 17.48 7.56
C HIS A 192 6.06 18.63 6.57
N ARG A 193 6.13 18.32 5.27
CA ARG A 193 6.23 19.35 4.23
C ARG A 193 4.89 20.08 4.14
N SER A 194 4.89 21.38 4.43
CA SER A 194 3.67 22.21 4.33
C SER A 194 3.16 22.22 2.87
N PRO A 195 1.85 22.01 2.64
CA PRO A 195 1.23 22.19 1.33
C PRO A 195 1.42 23.61 0.75
N GLU A 196 1.58 24.62 1.61
CA GLU A 196 1.63 26.05 1.25
C GLU A 196 2.99 26.45 0.66
N ALA A 197 4.07 25.80 1.10
CA ALA A 197 5.41 26.02 0.57
C ALA A 197 5.52 25.67 -0.92
N TYR A 198 4.67 24.76 -1.40
CA TYR A 198 4.61 24.34 -2.79
C TYR A 198 3.78 25.27 -3.68
N VAL A 199 2.66 25.82 -3.19
CA VAL A 199 1.89 26.82 -3.96
C VAL A 199 2.79 28.00 -4.32
N GLN A 200 3.66 28.43 -3.39
CA GLN A 200 4.61 29.49 -3.67
C GLN A 200 5.77 29.07 -4.60
N SER A 201 6.25 27.83 -4.55
CA SER A 201 7.31 27.37 -5.46
C SER A 201 6.78 27.13 -6.89
N ALA A 202 5.59 26.54 -7.02
CA ALA A 202 4.91 26.33 -8.30
C ALA A 202 4.52 27.65 -8.95
N LEU A 203 4.02 28.63 -8.18
CA LEU A 203 3.78 29.99 -8.69
C LEU A 203 5.09 30.69 -9.11
N LYS A 204 6.19 30.51 -8.38
CA LYS A 204 7.50 31.04 -8.78
C LYS A 204 8.04 30.40 -10.07
N GLN A 205 7.86 29.10 -10.25
CA GLN A 205 8.31 28.40 -11.45
C GLN A 205 7.50 28.85 -12.68
N HIS A 206 6.17 28.96 -12.53
CA HIS A 206 5.28 29.46 -13.58
C HIS A 206 5.52 30.95 -13.93
N TYR A 207 5.92 31.76 -12.94
CA TYR A 207 6.30 33.17 -13.13
C TYR A 207 7.64 33.28 -13.87
N ASN A 208 8.64 32.46 -13.52
CA ASN A 208 9.95 32.50 -14.17
C ASN A 208 9.91 31.99 -15.63
N GLU A 209 9.05 31.00 -15.94
CA GLU A 209 8.86 30.51 -17.31
C GLU A 209 8.13 31.52 -18.20
N HIS A 210 7.23 32.33 -17.65
CA HIS A 210 6.53 33.39 -18.40
C HIS A 210 7.41 34.62 -18.70
N PHE A 211 8.37 34.95 -17.82
CA PHE A 211 9.25 36.11 -18.00
C PHE A 211 10.58 35.79 -18.71
N SER A 212 10.94 34.52 -18.86
CA SER A 212 12.11 34.11 -19.66
C SER A 212 11.83 34.11 -21.17
N ASN A 213 10.56 34.23 -21.59
CA ASN A 213 10.13 34.28 -22.99
C ASN A 213 9.79 35.70 -23.50
N ILE A 214 10.11 36.75 -22.72
CA ILE A 214 9.91 38.17 -23.09
C ILE A 214 11.27 38.92 -23.07
N GLY A 215 12.37 38.21 -23.30
CA GLY A 215 13.72 38.77 -23.48
C GLY A 215 14.20 38.59 -24.91
#